data_AF-A0A1G3XRR0-F1
#
_entry.id   AF-A0A1G3XRR0-F1
#
_cell.length_a   1.000
_cell.length_b   1.000
_cell.length_c   1.000
_cell.angle_alpha   90.00
_cell.angle_beta   90.00
_cell.angle_gamma   90.00
#
_symmetry.space_group_name_H-M   'P 1'
#
loop_
_entity.id
_entity.type
_entity.pdbx_description
1 polymer ?
#
loop_
_entity_poly.entity_id
_entity_poly.type
_entity_poly.pdbx_seq_one_letter_code
_entity_poly.pdbx_strand_id
1 'polypeptide(L)'
;MRQTILILLLFFIAFLTISETLYGQSLIHQESIECQPTYGHYWRSDKWGWYGARKVVRTPTEAREILEKFFMLHRGIKIVRIRESAWFFEAEIINRRGVVIDLVLIDKRTGRIRSKF
;
A
#
# COMPACT_ATOMS: atom_id res chain seq x y z
N MET A 1 -53.02 25.55 9.99
CA MET A 1 -52.48 24.24 10.40
C MET A 1 -52.57 23.17 9.31
N ARG A 2 -53.69 23.00 8.61
CA ARG A 2 -53.84 21.96 7.58
C ARG A 2 -52.98 22.18 6.32
N GLN A 3 -52.85 23.43 5.86
CA GLN A 3 -52.00 23.80 4.72
C GLN A 3 -50.49 23.73 5.03
N THR A 4 -50.08 24.11 6.23
CA THR A 4 -48.67 24.08 6.64
C THR A 4 -48.13 22.65 6.72
N ILE A 5 -48.97 21.70 7.15
CA ILE A 5 -48.64 20.26 7.15
C ILE A 5 -48.47 19.75 5.71
N LEU A 6 -49.36 20.14 4.79
CA LEU A 6 -49.29 19.73 3.38
C LEU A 6 -48.02 20.23 2.68
N ILE A 7 -47.59 21.44 2.98
CA ILE A 7 -46.35 22.02 2.43
C ILE A 7 -45.12 21.29 2.98
N LEU A 8 -45.10 20.99 4.29
CA LEU A 8 -44.02 20.20 4.91
C LEU A 8 -43.93 18.79 4.31
N LEU A 9 -45.06 18.16 4.03
CA LEU A 9 -45.12 16.81 3.45
C LEU A 9 -44.61 16.80 2.00
N LEU A 10 -44.93 17.83 1.20
CA LEU A 10 -44.39 18.01 -0.13
C LEU A 10 -42.88 18.23 -0.14
N PHE A 11 -42.36 19.03 0.81
CA PHE A 11 -40.91 19.21 0.97
C PHE A 11 -40.20 17.92 1.37
N PHE A 12 -40.80 17.12 2.25
CA PHE A 12 -40.22 15.85 2.69
C PHE A 12 -40.14 14.81 1.56
N ILE A 13 -41.19 14.72 0.73
CA ILE A 13 -41.20 13.83 -0.45
C ILE A 13 -40.15 14.28 -1.49
N ALA A 14 -40.02 15.58 -1.73
CA ALA A 14 -38.99 16.12 -2.62
C ALA A 14 -37.55 15.84 -2.10
N PHE A 15 -37.35 15.81 -0.79
CA PHE A 15 -36.06 15.48 -0.19
C PHE A 15 -35.70 13.98 -0.32
N LEU A 16 -36.71 13.10 -0.27
CA LEU A 16 -36.52 11.66 -0.45
C LEU A 16 -36.18 11.28 -1.90
N THR A 17 -36.66 12.01 -2.91
CA THR A 17 -36.33 11.69 -4.31
C THR A 17 -34.92 12.15 -4.74
N ILE A 18 -34.36 13.18 -4.11
CA ILE A 18 -32.99 13.66 -4.38
C ILE A 18 -31.93 12.72 -3.78
N SER A 19 -32.27 11.97 -2.73
CA SER A 19 -31.32 11.01 -2.14
C SER A 19 -31.09 9.80 -3.05
N GLU A 20 -32.10 9.31 -3.77
CA GLU A 20 -31.95 8.16 -4.67
C GLU A 20 -31.03 8.45 -5.87
N THR A 21 -31.05 9.66 -6.44
CA THR A 21 -30.19 10.04 -7.56
C THR A 21 -28.72 10.19 -7.15
N LEU A 22 -28.45 10.56 -5.90
CA LEU A 22 -27.09 10.64 -5.33
C LEU A 22 -26.49 9.25 -5.01
N TYR A 23 -27.32 8.24 -4.70
CA TYR A 23 -26.82 6.88 -4.52
C TYR A 23 -26.47 6.20 -5.85
N GLY A 24 -27.24 6.43 -6.91
CA GLY A 24 -27.07 5.78 -8.22
C GLY A 24 -25.86 6.24 -9.04
N GLN A 25 -25.32 7.43 -8.80
CA GLN A 25 -24.16 7.96 -9.56
C GLN A 25 -22.78 7.57 -9.00
N SER A 26 -22.71 6.87 -7.87
CA SER A 26 -21.41 6.48 -7.27
C SER A 26 -20.74 5.24 -7.92
N LEU A 27 -21.41 4.56 -8.85
CA LEU A 27 -20.97 3.24 -9.36
C LEU A 27 -20.39 3.23 -10.78
N ILE A 28 -20.27 4.35 -11.50
CA ILE A 28 -19.84 4.36 -12.92
C ILE A 28 -18.61 5.25 -13.22
N HIS A 29 -17.94 5.82 -12.21
CA HIS A 29 -16.73 6.61 -12.49
C HIS A 29 -15.57 6.35 -11.53
N GLN A 30 -15.06 5.11 -11.52
CA GLN A 30 -13.62 4.86 -11.50
C GLN A 30 -13.34 3.37 -11.72
N GLU A 31 -13.07 2.98 -12.97
CA GLU A 31 -12.08 1.93 -13.22
C GLU A 31 -10.69 2.47 -12.84
N SER A 32 -10.51 2.92 -11.59
CA SER A 32 -9.18 2.85 -11.01
C SER A 32 -8.96 1.38 -10.74
N ILE A 33 -8.06 0.74 -11.48
CA ILE A 33 -7.47 -0.54 -11.12
C ILE A 33 -7.13 -0.43 -9.63
N GLU A 34 -7.97 -1.02 -8.78
CA GLU A 34 -7.78 -1.00 -7.35
C GLU A 34 -6.51 -1.81 -7.10
N CYS A 35 -5.39 -1.09 -7.05
CA CYS A 35 -4.13 -1.65 -6.62
C CYS A 35 -4.28 -1.88 -5.12
N GLN A 36 -5.01 -2.94 -4.76
CA GLN A 36 -5.03 -3.40 -3.38
C GLN A 36 -3.57 -3.57 -2.96
N PRO A 37 -3.13 -2.88 -1.89
CA PRO A 37 -1.79 -3.08 -1.40
C PRO A 37 -1.68 -4.53 -0.96
N THR A 38 -0.98 -5.35 -1.74
CA THR A 38 -0.55 -6.65 -1.25
C THR A 38 0.47 -6.41 -0.15
N TYR A 39 0.33 -7.20 0.93
CA TYR A 39 1.14 -7.28 2.15
C TYR A 39 2.28 -6.24 2.28
N GLY A 40 2.18 -5.33 3.26
CA GLY A 40 3.24 -4.34 3.55
C GLY A 40 3.14 -3.03 2.78
N HIS A 41 2.03 -2.76 2.11
CA HIS A 41 1.77 -1.50 1.39
C HIS A 41 2.75 -1.19 0.23
N TYR A 42 3.28 -2.22 -0.42
CA TYR A 42 4.15 -2.03 -1.57
C TYR A 42 3.37 -1.43 -2.76
N TRP A 43 3.80 -0.27 -3.25
CA TRP A 43 3.13 0.44 -4.34
C TRP A 43 3.58 -0.06 -5.71
N ARG A 44 2.63 -0.32 -6.60
CA ARG A 44 2.88 -0.70 -7.99
C ARG A 44 3.59 0.45 -8.72
N SER A 45 4.67 0.16 -9.45
CA SER A 45 5.28 1.14 -10.35
C SER A 45 5.71 0.51 -11.66
N ASP A 46 5.65 1.29 -12.75
CA ASP A 46 5.98 0.82 -14.11
C ASP A 46 7.40 0.26 -14.24
N LYS A 47 8.32 0.75 -13.39
CA LYS A 47 9.71 0.29 -13.36
C LYS A 47 9.94 -1.02 -12.59
N TRP A 48 8.97 -1.48 -11.79
CA TRP A 48 9.19 -2.56 -10.81
C TRP A 48 8.11 -3.65 -10.81
N GLY A 49 7.00 -3.45 -11.51
CA GLY A 49 5.91 -4.43 -11.56
C GLY A 49 5.11 -4.51 -10.26
N TRP A 50 4.43 -5.65 -10.08
CA TRP A 50 3.61 -5.99 -8.92
C TRP A 50 4.46 -6.62 -7.80
N TYR A 51 4.02 -6.55 -6.54
CA TYR A 51 4.71 -7.23 -5.45
C TYR A 51 4.77 -8.74 -5.72
N GLY A 52 5.93 -9.35 -5.53
CA GLY A 52 6.18 -10.76 -5.87
C GLY A 52 6.52 -11.01 -7.34
N ALA A 53 6.44 -9.99 -8.22
CA ALA A 53 7.01 -10.08 -9.55
C ALA A 53 8.49 -10.41 -9.46
N ARG A 54 8.94 -11.35 -10.29
CA ARG A 54 10.33 -11.76 -10.30
C ARG A 54 11.21 -10.57 -10.70
N LYS A 55 12.08 -10.15 -9.79
CA LYS A 55 13.11 -9.14 -10.06
C LYS A 55 14.47 -9.63 -9.60
N VAL A 56 15.40 -9.79 -10.54
CA VAL A 56 16.78 -10.15 -10.19
C VAL A 56 17.43 -8.95 -9.50
N VAL A 57 18.06 -9.19 -8.37
CA VAL A 57 18.80 -8.21 -7.57
C VAL A 57 20.26 -8.60 -7.59
N ARG A 58 21.10 -7.73 -8.13
CA ARG A 58 22.51 -8.01 -8.39
C ARG A 58 23.45 -7.30 -7.42
N THR A 59 23.00 -6.20 -6.83
CA THR A 59 23.86 -5.35 -6.00
C THR A 59 23.24 -5.04 -4.65
N PRO A 60 24.07 -4.76 -3.61
CA PRO A 60 23.58 -4.25 -2.33
C PRO A 60 22.81 -2.92 -2.46
N THR A 61 23.16 -2.09 -3.44
CA THR A 61 22.47 -0.83 -3.72
C THR A 61 21.05 -1.07 -4.23
N GLU A 62 20.87 -1.98 -5.20
CA GLU A 62 19.53 -2.37 -5.66
C GLU A 62 18.70 -2.98 -4.53
N ALA A 63 19.32 -3.81 -3.69
CA ALA A 63 18.67 -4.37 -2.50
C ALA A 63 18.19 -3.27 -1.54
N ARG A 64 19.01 -2.24 -1.30
CA ARG A 64 18.64 -1.07 -0.48
C ARG A 64 17.44 -0.35 -1.06
N GLU A 65 17.47 -0.01 -2.35
CA GLU A 65 16.37 0.70 -3.01
C GLU A 65 15.05 -0.05 -2.92
N ILE A 66 15.09 -1.39 -3.06
CA ILE A 66 13.91 -2.25 -2.91
C ILE A 66 13.34 -2.15 -1.50
N LEU A 67 14.19 -2.28 -0.48
CA LEU A 67 13.76 -2.24 0.91
C LEU A 67 13.25 -0.86 1.31
N GLU A 68 13.91 0.22 0.89
CA GLU A 68 13.47 1.58 1.18
C GLU A 68 12.07 1.86 0.61
N LYS A 69 11.77 1.33 -0.58
CA LYS A 69 10.42 1.39 -1.17
C LYS A 69 9.42 0.51 -0.42
N PHE A 70 9.81 -0.73 -0.10
CA PHE A 70 8.96 -1.65 0.66
C PHE A 70 8.56 -1.07 2.02
N PHE A 71 9.48 -0.38 2.67
CA PHE A 71 9.28 0.23 3.98
C PHE A 71 8.87 1.71 3.93
N MET A 72 8.53 2.26 2.76
CA MET A 72 8.28 3.69 2.58
C MET A 72 7.18 4.24 3.51
N LEU A 73 6.14 3.46 3.80
CA LEU A 73 5.05 3.87 4.70
C LEU A 73 5.38 3.67 6.20
N HIS A 74 6.43 2.90 6.52
CA HIS A 74 6.81 2.58 7.88
C HIS A 74 7.72 3.67 8.45
N ARG A 75 7.13 4.61 9.18
CA ARG A 75 7.89 5.69 9.81
C ARG A 75 8.74 5.16 10.96
N GLY A 76 10.00 5.55 11.00
CA GLY A 76 10.87 5.29 12.14
C GLY A 76 11.64 3.99 12.10
N ILE A 77 11.70 3.35 10.94
CA ILE A 77 12.63 2.25 10.69
C ILE A 77 13.73 2.69 9.73
N LYS A 78 14.91 2.08 9.85
CA LYS A 78 16.08 2.38 9.01
C LYS A 78 16.81 1.10 8.64
N ILE A 79 17.28 1.04 7.41
CA ILE A 79 18.16 -0.04 6.91
C ILE A 79 19.60 0.39 7.17
N VAL A 80 20.23 -0.19 8.19
CA VAL A 80 21.58 0.22 8.63
C VAL A 80 22.69 -0.53 7.92
N ARG A 81 22.48 -1.79 7.58
CA ARG A 81 23.50 -2.64 6.97
C ARG A 81 22.88 -3.58 5.97
N ILE A 82 23.56 -3.78 4.86
CA ILE A 82 23.24 -4.82 3.88
C ILE A 82 24.51 -5.64 3.67
N ARG A 83 24.42 -6.95 3.88
CA ARG A 83 25.48 -7.92 3.63
C ARG A 83 25.10 -8.79 2.45
N GLU A 84 26.07 -9.04 1.59
CA GLU A 84 25.89 -9.94 0.46
C GLU A 84 26.25 -11.38 0.87
N SER A 85 25.38 -12.32 0.52
CA SER A 85 25.64 -13.76 0.61
C SER A 85 25.55 -14.39 -0.78
N ALA A 86 25.78 -15.70 -0.92
CA ALA A 86 25.67 -16.38 -2.23
C ALA A 86 24.28 -16.19 -2.88
N TRP A 87 23.21 -16.39 -2.12
CA TRP A 87 21.83 -16.43 -2.65
C TRP A 87 20.97 -15.23 -2.25
N PHE A 88 21.37 -14.50 -1.21
CA PHE A 88 20.57 -13.43 -0.62
C PHE A 88 21.37 -12.15 -0.38
N PHE A 89 20.67 -11.04 -0.29
CA PHE A 89 21.12 -9.86 0.47
C PHE A 89 20.46 -9.90 1.84
N GLU A 90 21.26 -9.81 2.90
CA GLU A 90 20.77 -9.74 4.28
C GLU A 90 20.80 -8.29 4.76
N ALA A 91 19.66 -7.77 5.17
CA ALA A 91 19.49 -6.40 5.64
C ALA A 91 19.12 -6.35 7.12
N GLU A 92 19.76 -5.44 7.85
CA GLU A 92 19.47 -5.18 9.24
C GLU A 92 18.61 -3.93 9.38
N ILE A 93 17.46 -4.10 10.04
CA ILE A 93 16.47 -3.04 10.23
C ILE A 93 16.45 -2.65 11.70
N ILE A 94 16.61 -1.36 11.96
CA ILE A 94 16.51 -0.79 13.31
C ILE A 94 15.29 0.12 13.43
N ASN A 95 14.82 0.31 14.66
CA ASN A 95 13.85 1.36 14.99
C ASN A 95 14.54 2.70 15.33
N ARG A 96 13.74 3.72 15.68
CA ARG A 96 14.22 5.06 16.07
C ARG A 96 15.14 5.07 17.29
N ARG A 97 15.06 4.04 18.15
CA ARG A 97 15.89 3.90 19.35
C ARG A 97 17.24 3.21 19.05
N GLY A 98 17.50 2.86 17.78
CA GLY A 98 18.71 2.15 17.38
C GLY A 98 18.66 0.65 17.65
N VAL A 99 17.52 0.11 18.07
CA VAL A 99 17.36 -1.32 18.36
C VAL A 99 17.03 -2.07 17.08
N VAL A 100 17.73 -3.17 16.83
CA VAL A 100 17.42 -4.10 15.72
C VAL A 100 16.06 -4.72 15.96
N ILE A 101 15.15 -4.53 15.00
CA ILE A 101 13.78 -5.04 15.06
C ILE A 101 13.53 -6.17 14.07
N ASP A 102 14.34 -6.27 13.01
CA ASP A 102 14.23 -7.36 12.04
C ASP A 102 15.56 -7.57 11.28
N LEU A 103 15.78 -8.79 10.83
CA LEU A 103 16.77 -9.16 9.82
C LEU A 103 16.03 -9.70 8.61
N VAL A 104 16.16 -9.00 7.48
CA VAL A 104 15.43 -9.30 6.26
C VAL A 104 16.35 -9.90 5.21
N LEU A 105 15.86 -10.89 4.49
CA LEU A 105 16.53 -11.52 3.35
C LEU A 105 15.84 -11.09 2.05
N ILE A 106 16.64 -10.71 1.05
CA ILE A 106 16.19 -10.51 -0.33
C ILE A 106 16.83 -11.59 -1.20
N ASP A 107 16.01 -12.44 -1.82
CA ASP A 107 16.48 -13.43 -2.80
C ASP A 107 17.05 -12.73 -4.05
N LYS A 108 18.30 -13.04 -4.42
CA LYS A 108 18.96 -12.41 -5.58
C LYS A 108 18.31 -12.77 -6.92
N ARG A 109 17.75 -13.96 -7.04
CA ARG A 109 17.17 -14.48 -8.29
C ARG A 109 15.73 -13.99 -8.50
N THR A 110 15.00 -13.75 -7.41
CA THR A 110 13.58 -13.41 -7.49
C THR A 110 13.19 -12.07 -6.90
N GLY A 111 14.04 -11.46 -6.08
CA GLY A 111 13.75 -10.20 -5.38
C GLY A 111 12.73 -10.36 -4.27
N ARG A 112 12.47 -11.61 -3.84
CA ARG A 112 11.49 -11.89 -2.79
C ARG A 112 12.08 -11.53 -1.44
N ILE A 113 11.29 -10.79 -0.67
CA ILE A 113 11.64 -10.29 0.65
C ILE A 113 11.03 -11.22 1.70
N ARG A 114 11.80 -11.61 2.71
CA ARG A 114 11.32 -12.40 3.85
C ARG A 114 12.09 -12.06 5.12
N SER A 115 11.49 -12.20 6.29
CA SER A 115 12.23 -12.19 7.55
C SER A 115 13.13 -13.43 7.63
N LYS A 116 14.26 -13.30 8.32
CA LYS A 116 15.26 -14.37 8.48
C LYS A 116 14.83 -15.43 9.49
N PHE A 117 14.01 -15.04 10.47
CA PHE A 117 13.56 -15.86 11.60
C PHE A 117 12.04 -15.87 11.69
#